data_AF-A0A3M7S3J3-F1
#
_entry.id   AF-A0A3M7S3J3-F1
#
_cell.length_a   1.000
_cell.length_b   1.000
_cell.length_c   1.000
_cell.angle_alpha   90.00
_cell.angle_beta   90.00
_cell.angle_gamma   90.00
#
_symmetry.space_group_name_H-M   'P 1'
#
loop_
_entity.id
_entity.type
_entity.pdbx_description
1 polymer ?
#
loop_
_entity_poly.entity_id
_entity_poly.type
_entity_poly.pdbx_seq_one_letter_code
_entity_poly.pdbx_strand_id
1 'polypeptide(L)'
;MCLSFKKWFLGINEKLNIYKCLIRSTLEYAAPILVLNENNIQRFQGIQYKALQIIHKEKPKCSSSYLHHLSQKEPVYDSLFKLGENFFEKNITSANPLVLELLDNLIHTQYGKTPIEMLYIIR
;
A
#
# COMPACT_ATOMS: atom_id res chain seq x y z
N MET A 1 2.80 -25.85 9.86
CA MET A 1 2.65 -26.23 8.43
C MET A 1 2.26 -24.93 7.74
N CYS A 2 3.13 -24.19 7.06
CA CYS A 2 3.80 -24.45 5.79
C CYS A 2 5.04 -23.54 5.71
N LEU A 3 5.97 -23.82 4.80
CA LEU A 3 7.32 -23.24 4.68
C LEU A 3 8.41 -23.98 5.47
N SER A 4 8.47 -25.31 5.33
CA SER A 4 9.76 -26.00 5.56
C SER A 4 10.78 -25.46 4.55
N PHE A 5 11.99 -25.16 4.99
CA PHE A 5 13.15 -24.65 4.23
C PHE A 5 13.63 -25.61 3.11
N LYS A 6 12.78 -25.94 2.14
CA LYS A 6 13.21 -26.47 0.85
C LYS A 6 13.44 -25.29 -0.10
N LYS A 7 14.38 -25.40 -1.03
CA LYS A 7 14.47 -24.47 -2.16
C LYS A 7 13.19 -24.64 -2.98
N TRP A 8 12.20 -23.79 -2.74
CA TRP A 8 10.95 -23.80 -3.48
C TRP A 8 11.24 -23.31 -4.91
N PHE A 9 11.26 -24.24 -5.87
CA PHE A 9 11.36 -23.91 -7.29
C PHE A 9 10.01 -23.36 -7.78
N LEU A 10 9.72 -22.12 -7.39
CA LEU A 10 8.51 -21.41 -7.81
C LEU A 10 8.80 -20.64 -9.09
N GLY A 11 7.88 -20.72 -10.06
CA GLY A 11 7.89 -19.87 -11.23
C GLY A 11 7.58 -18.42 -10.88
N ILE A 12 7.72 -17.53 -11.86
CA ILE A 12 7.50 -16.09 -11.68
C ILE A 12 6.04 -15.80 -11.34
N ASN A 13 5.10 -16.50 -11.99
CA ASN A 13 3.66 -16.34 -11.76
C ASN A 13 3.25 -16.76 -10.34
N GLU A 14 3.78 -17.89 -9.84
CA GLU A 14 3.50 -18.35 -8.48
C GLU A 14 4.04 -17.37 -7.44
N LYS A 15 5.24 -16.81 -7.68
CA LYS A 15 5.82 -15.78 -6.81
C LYS A 15 5.01 -14.49 -6.82
N LEU A 16 4.51 -14.05 -7.98
CA LEU A 16 3.61 -12.89 -8.10
C LEU A 16 2.30 -13.14 -7.36
N ASN A 17 1.77 -14.35 -7.39
CA ASN A 17 0.58 -14.73 -6.63
C ASN A 17 0.84 -14.69 -5.13
N ILE A 18 1.97 -15.21 -4.66
CA ILE A 18 2.37 -15.13 -3.25
C ILE A 18 2.54 -13.67 -2.81
N TYR A 19 3.20 -12.84 -3.64
CA TYR A 19 3.31 -11.41 -3.39
C TYR A 19 1.94 -10.75 -3.27
N LYS A 20 1.00 -11.06 -4.18
CA LYS A 20 -0.36 -10.53 -4.15
C LYS A 20 -1.09 -10.95 -2.87
N CYS A 21 -1.05 -12.24 -2.53
CA CYS A 21 -1.85 -12.80 -1.45
C CYS A 21 -1.31 -12.50 -0.05
N LEU A 22 0.00 -12.28 0.12
CA LEU A 22 0.60 -12.06 1.43
C LEU A 22 1.10 -10.64 1.63
N ILE A 23 1.96 -10.15 0.73
CA ILE A 23 2.63 -8.87 0.93
C ILE A 23 1.66 -7.74 0.57
N ARG A 24 1.14 -7.78 -0.65
CA ARG A 24 0.28 -6.71 -1.18
C ARG A 24 -1.03 -6.59 -0.39
N SER A 25 -1.70 -7.69 -0.10
CA SER A 25 -2.91 -7.71 0.74
C SER A 25 -2.68 -7.12 2.14
N THR A 26 -1.55 -7.41 2.78
CA THR A 26 -1.21 -6.86 4.10
C THR A 26 -0.95 -5.36 4.02
N LEU A 27 -0.27 -4.90 2.97
CA LEU A 27 -0.07 -3.45 2.74
C LEU A 27 -1.40 -2.74 2.49
N GLU A 28 -2.25 -3.31 1.64
CA GLU A 28 -3.56 -2.76 1.26
C GLU A 28 -4.55 -2.72 2.42
N TYR A 29 -4.53 -3.73 3.31
CA TYR A 29 -5.36 -3.73 4.51
C TYR A 29 -5.09 -2.52 5.41
N ALA A 30 -3.83 -2.11 5.44
CA ALA A 30 -3.36 -1.06 6.33
C ALA A 30 -3.53 0.36 5.71
N ALA A 31 -4.07 0.45 4.48
CA ALA A 31 -4.28 1.70 3.75
C ALA A 31 -4.98 2.82 4.55
N PRO A 32 -6.08 2.58 5.29
CA PRO A 32 -6.79 3.65 6.00
C PRO A 32 -5.94 4.39 7.04
N ILE A 33 -4.93 3.73 7.61
CA ILE A 33 -4.04 4.28 8.64
C ILE A 33 -2.79 4.89 7.99
N LEU A 34 -2.39 4.37 6.82
CA LEU A 34 -1.07 4.62 6.24
C LEU A 34 -1.03 5.69 5.15
N VAL A 35 -2.17 5.98 4.51
CA VAL A 35 -2.30 7.12 3.57
C VAL A 35 -2.03 8.45 4.28
N LEU A 36 -2.12 8.47 5.60
CA LEU A 36 -1.98 9.66 6.44
C LEU A 36 -0.53 10.08 6.72
N ASN A 37 0.47 9.28 6.31
CA ASN A 37 1.89 9.60 6.58
C ASN A 37 2.78 9.29 5.38
N GLU A 38 3.35 10.34 4.78
CA GLU A 38 4.24 10.27 3.62
C GLU A 38 5.46 9.35 3.83
N ASN A 39 6.03 9.32 5.04
CA ASN A 39 7.18 8.46 5.34
C ASN A 39 6.82 6.98 5.22
N ASN A 40 5.59 6.61 5.58
CA ASN A 40 5.13 5.23 5.49
C ASN A 40 4.88 4.82 4.04
N ILE A 41 4.37 5.74 3.22
CA ILE A 41 4.18 5.54 1.78
C ILE A 41 5.52 5.24 1.10
N GLN A 42 6.57 6.02 1.39
CA GLN A 42 7.91 5.79 0.83
C GLN A 42 8.48 4.42 1.25
N ARG A 43 8.27 4.02 2.51
CA ARG A 43 8.69 2.69 3.00
C ARG A 43 8.00 1.57 2.23
N PHE A 44 6.71 1.72 1.94
CA PHE A 44 5.94 0.72 1.19
C PHE A 44 6.34 0.62 -0.28
N GLN A 45 6.63 1.74 -0.92
CA GLN A 45 7.24 1.75 -2.25
C GLN A 45 8.57 0.98 -2.25
N GLY A 46 9.40 1.17 -1.21
CA GLY A 46 10.64 0.41 -1.03
C GLY A 46 10.41 -1.10 -0.87
N ILE A 47 9.42 -1.51 -0.09
CA ILE A 47 9.04 -2.93 0.08
C ILE A 47 8.57 -3.53 -1.24
N GLN A 48 7.67 -2.85 -1.97
CA GLN A 48 7.22 -3.29 -3.29
C GLN A 48 8.38 -3.42 -4.26
N TYR A 49 9.22 -2.40 -4.36
CA TYR A 49 10.40 -2.40 -5.23
C TYR A 49 11.29 -3.62 -4.97
N LYS A 50 11.63 -3.86 -3.69
CA LYS A 50 12.46 -5.00 -3.29
C LYS A 50 11.79 -6.34 -3.58
N ALA A 51 10.49 -6.46 -3.35
CA ALA A 51 9.75 -7.68 -3.64
C ALA A 51 9.75 -7.98 -5.15
N LEU A 52 9.43 -7.00 -6.01
CA LEU A 52 9.44 -7.19 -7.46
C LEU A 52 10.83 -7.50 -8.00
N GLN A 53 11.87 -6.85 -7.46
CA GLN A 53 13.27 -7.15 -7.79
C GLN A 53 13.63 -8.61 -7.48
N ILE A 54 13.25 -9.13 -6.30
CA ILE A 54 13.52 -10.52 -5.90
C ILE A 54 12.76 -11.51 -6.78
N ILE A 55 11.51 -11.20 -7.13
CA ILE A 55 10.64 -12.05 -7.95
C ILE A 55 11.24 -12.25 -9.34
N HIS A 56 11.68 -11.16 -9.97
CA HIS A 56 12.24 -11.16 -11.33
C HIS A 56 13.75 -11.42 -11.38
N LYS A 57 14.43 -11.51 -10.22
CA LYS A 57 15.90 -11.65 -10.12
C LYS A 57 16.67 -10.55 -10.87
N GLU A 58 16.13 -9.34 -10.84
CA GLU A 58 16.69 -8.19 -11.54
C GLU A 58 17.93 -7.62 -10.85
N LYS A 59 18.75 -6.90 -11.61
CA LYS A 59 19.97 -6.27 -11.08
C LYS A 59 19.64 -5.19 -10.02
N PRO A 60 20.54 -4.97 -9.05
CA PRO A 60 20.43 -3.81 -8.17
C PRO A 60 20.47 -2.52 -9.01
N LYS A 61 19.66 -1.51 -8.61
CA LYS A 61 19.48 -0.21 -9.29
C LYS A 61 18.61 -0.23 -10.58
N CYS A 62 17.80 -1.26 -10.79
CA CYS A 62 16.75 -1.21 -11.80
C CYS A 62 15.70 -0.13 -11.48
N SER A 63 15.05 0.48 -12.48
CA SER A 63 14.02 1.49 -12.25
C SER A 63 12.72 0.87 -11.75
N SER A 64 12.00 1.57 -10.86
CA SER A 64 10.71 1.08 -10.35
C SER A 64 9.69 0.91 -11.49
N SER A 65 9.64 1.89 -12.40
CA SER A 65 8.74 1.86 -13.58
C SER A 65 8.93 0.62 -14.44
N TYR A 66 10.18 0.20 -14.66
CA TYR A 66 10.47 -1.03 -15.39
C TYR A 66 9.94 -2.27 -14.65
N LEU A 67 10.15 -2.37 -13.34
CA LEU A 67 9.65 -3.50 -12.54
C LEU A 67 8.12 -3.56 -12.52
N HIS A 68 7.44 -2.42 -12.49
CA HIS A 68 5.98 -2.35 -12.59
C HIS A 68 5.47 -2.87 -13.93
N HIS A 69 6.09 -2.40 -15.03
CA HIS A 69 5.76 -2.85 -16.38
C HIS A 69 5.99 -4.35 -16.54
N LEU A 70 7.15 -4.86 -16.08
CA LEU A 70 7.50 -6.27 -16.15
C LEU A 70 6.55 -7.16 -15.35
N SER A 71 6.07 -6.67 -14.21
CA SER A 71 5.15 -7.42 -13.34
C SER A 71 3.68 -7.27 -13.72
N GLN A 72 3.34 -6.36 -14.64
CA GLN A 72 1.97 -5.92 -14.92
C GLN A 72 1.21 -5.57 -13.63
N LYS A 73 1.89 -4.88 -12.70
CA LYS A 73 1.33 -4.45 -11.41
C LYS A 73 1.44 -2.94 -11.26
N GLU A 74 0.32 -2.33 -10.90
CA GLU A 74 0.29 -0.92 -10.52
C GLU A 74 1.16 -0.63 -9.28
N PRO A 75 1.63 0.61 -9.14
CA PRO A 75 2.25 1.10 -7.92
C PRO A 75 1.33 0.89 -6.70
N VAL A 76 1.92 0.50 -5.57
CA VAL A 76 1.20 0.35 -4.30
C VAL A 76 0.57 1.67 -3.86
N TYR A 77 1.19 2.80 -4.19
CA TYR A 77 0.65 4.12 -3.88
C TYR A 77 -0.77 4.34 -4.44
N ASP A 78 -0.96 4.12 -5.74
CA ASP A 78 -2.25 4.36 -6.41
C ASP A 78 -3.36 3.47 -5.81
N SER A 79 -3.01 2.21 -5.51
CA SER A 79 -3.93 1.26 -4.89
C SER A 79 -4.28 1.63 -3.45
N LEU A 80 -3.30 2.05 -2.65
CA LEU A 80 -3.52 2.49 -1.26
C LEU A 80 -4.39 3.73 -1.20
N PHE A 81 -4.13 4.71 -2.07
CA PHE A 81 -4.90 5.95 -2.11
C PHE A 81 -6.37 5.67 -2.41
N LYS A 82 -6.64 4.91 -3.48
CA LYS A 82 -8.00 4.51 -3.85
C LYS A 82 -8.72 3.73 -2.76
N LEU A 83 -8.02 2.82 -2.07
CA LEU A 83 -8.59 2.06 -0.95
C LEU A 83 -8.88 2.94 0.26
N GLY A 84 -7.99 3.88 0.56
CA GLY A 84 -8.17 4.87 1.61
C GLY A 84 -9.39 5.75 1.34
N GLU A 85 -9.50 6.32 0.14
CA GLU A 85 -10.65 7.14 -0.27
C GLU A 85 -11.97 6.37 -0.11
N ASN A 86 -12.07 5.17 -0.70
CA ASN A 86 -13.27 4.33 -0.59
C ASN A 86 -13.63 4.01 0.87
N PHE A 87 -12.63 3.80 1.72
CA PHE A 87 -12.84 3.54 3.14
C PHE A 87 -13.43 4.77 3.83
N PHE A 88 -12.83 5.94 3.65
CA PHE A 88 -13.29 7.17 4.30
C PHE A 88 -14.65 7.61 3.76
N GLU A 89 -14.86 7.61 2.44
CA GLU A 89 -16.13 7.98 1.82
C GLU A 89 -17.30 7.15 2.38
N LYS A 90 -17.11 5.83 2.47
CA LYS A 90 -18.12 4.91 3.01
C LYS A 90 -18.40 5.16 4.50
N ASN A 91 -17.36 5.39 5.30
CA ASN A 91 -17.51 5.58 6.75
C ASN A 91 -18.05 6.98 7.10
N ILE A 92 -17.74 8.00 6.31
CA ILE A 92 -18.31 9.35 6.43
C ILE A 92 -19.80 9.30 6.07
N THR A 93 -20.16 8.67 4.95
CA THR A 93 -21.56 8.54 4.51
C THR A 93 -22.41 7.79 5.53
N SER A 94 -21.84 6.78 6.19
CA SER A 94 -22.53 5.99 7.23
C SER A 94 -22.46 6.60 8.63
N ALA A 95 -21.82 7.77 8.79
CA ALA A 95 -21.64 8.46 10.07
C ALA A 95 -21.08 7.55 11.18
N ASN A 96 -20.09 6.71 10.85
CA ASN A 96 -19.49 5.81 11.82
C ASN A 96 -18.70 6.60 12.89
N PRO A 97 -19.12 6.59 14.16
CA PRO A 97 -18.55 7.45 15.20
C PRO A 97 -17.07 7.17 15.44
N LEU A 98 -16.62 5.92 15.31
CA LEU A 98 -15.23 5.53 15.57
C LEU A 98 -14.27 6.08 14.51
N VAL A 99 -14.71 6.14 13.25
CA VAL A 99 -13.87 6.65 12.16
C VAL A 99 -13.84 8.18 12.18
N LEU A 100 -14.95 8.82 12.56
CA LEU A 100 -15.00 10.27 12.77
C LEU A 100 -14.08 10.69 13.92
N GLU A 101 -14.13 9.97 15.05
CA GLU A 101 -13.22 10.22 16.18
C GLU A 101 -11.75 9.97 15.81
N LEU A 102 -11.47 8.92 15.03
CA LEU A 102 -10.12 8.66 14.51
C LEU A 102 -9.64 9.83 13.64
N LEU A 103 -10.47 10.28 12.71
CA LEU A 103 -10.17 11.42 11.84
C LEU A 103 -9.91 12.69 12.65
N ASP A 104 -10.76 13.00 13.63
CA ASP A 104 -10.60 14.16 14.50
C ASP A 104 -9.26 14.11 15.25
N ASN A 105 -8.94 12.97 15.87
CA ASN A 105 -7.68 12.78 16.58
C ASN A 105 -6.45 12.90 15.67
N LEU A 106 -6.55 12.46 14.42
CA LEU A 106 -5.47 12.54 13.44
C LEU A 106 -5.22 13.98 12.95
N ILE A 107 -6.27 14.76 12.71
CA ILE A 107 -6.16 16.20 12.40
C ILE A 107 -5.44 16.94 13.54
N HIS A 108 -5.74 16.57 14.79
CA HIS A 108 -5.13 17.21 15.95
C HIS A 108 -3.66 16.83 16.18
N THR A 109 -3.20 15.69 15.67
CA THR A 109 -1.83 15.17 15.90
C THR A 109 -0.87 15.36 14.74
N GLN A 110 -1.33 15.40 13.48
CA GLN A 110 -0.45 15.54 12.31
C GLN A 110 -0.95 16.61 11.34
N TYR A 111 -0.77 17.88 11.70
CA TYR A 111 -1.16 19.09 10.94
C TYR A 111 -2.61 19.50 11.16
N GLY A 112 -2.80 20.75 11.62
CA GLY A 112 -4.10 21.41 11.74
C GLY A 112 -4.76 21.69 10.39
N LYS A 113 -5.08 20.64 9.65
CA LYS A 113 -5.89 20.64 8.43
C LYS A 113 -6.87 19.47 8.47
N THR A 114 -8.11 19.77 8.14
CA THR A 114 -9.25 18.85 8.21
C THR A 114 -9.14 17.72 7.16
N PRO A 115 -9.88 16.59 7.31
CA PRO A 115 -9.75 15.42 6.42
C PRO A 115 -10.17 15.75 4.99
N ILE A 116 -11.05 16.74 4.84
CA ILE A 116 -11.53 17.28 3.57
C ILE A 116 -10.45 18.15 2.90
N GLU A 117 -9.62 18.85 3.67
CA GLU A 117 -8.48 19.60 3.15
C GLU A 117 -7.34 18.68 2.71
N MET A 118 -7.13 17.53 3.35
CA MET A 118 -6.16 16.52 2.87
C MET A 118 -6.56 15.91 1.52
N LEU A 119 -7.86 15.77 1.24
CA LEU A 119 -8.37 15.40 -0.09
C LEU A 119 -8.18 16.52 -1.13
N TYR A 120 -8.16 17.79 -0.71
CA TYR A 120 -8.06 18.95 -1.60
C TYR A 120 -6.62 19.44 -1.88
N ILE A 121 -5.62 19.05 -1.06
CA ILE A 121 -4.23 19.49 -1.23
C ILE A 121 -3.46 18.72 -2.34
N ILE A 122 -4.01 17.60 -2.81
CA ILE A 122 -3.36 16.70 -3.80
C ILE A 122 -4.03 16.81 -5.19
N ARG A 123 -4.61 17.98 -5.52
CA ARG A 123 -5.16 18.27 -6.84
C ARG A 123 -4.37 19.37 -7.55
#